data_AF-A0A817D7A6-F1
#
_entry.id   AF-A0A817D7A6-F1
#
_cell.length_a   1.000
_cell.length_b   1.000
_cell.length_c   1.000
_cell.angle_alpha   90.00
_cell.angle_beta   90.00
_cell.angle_gamma   90.00
#
_symmetry.space_group_name_H-M   'P 1'
#
loop_
_entity.id
_entity.type
_entity.pdbx_description
1 polymer ?
#
loop_
_entity_poly.entity_id
_entity_poly.type
_entity_poly.pdbx_seq_one_letter_code
_entity_poly.pdbx_strand_id
1 'polypeptide(L)'
;MAFILMLEITSSTHTSLVGNTALVAYTIGEAIITLSAYLTLDWQKLKWVNVVFIGSVLPYLYFMTETPLYLYAKQQYTELEALLRRIATRNKRTEEQWYPSYQEFLRNQSITEINNETKVSFFQQVRQLFLHRPTVIKVLITDLLGFTTYLLYYEISYGFEVMNISPYLGILIGAVVEAIGYITGSFLIVTRLGRKGTFMIMMTLTAVCVLIIPFVSQHGALATVFVAQFGKYAISGAISVSTVYGAAREVATAGINETLRSGTYQQ
;
A
#
# COMPACT_ATOMS: atom_id res chain seq x y z
N MET A 1 3.22 -7.26 -5.00
CA MET A 1 2.42 -8.49 -5.20
C MET A 1 1.71 -8.94 -3.93
N ALA A 2 2.39 -9.28 -2.84
CA ALA A 2 1.71 -9.73 -1.61
C ALA A 2 0.69 -8.71 -1.06
N PHE A 3 1.01 -7.40 -1.16
CA PHE A 3 0.10 -6.31 -0.82
C PHE A 3 -1.23 -6.36 -1.59
N ILE A 4 -1.17 -6.46 -2.92
CA ILE A 4 -2.35 -6.51 -3.80
C ILE A 4 -3.18 -7.76 -3.49
N LEU A 5 -2.54 -8.92 -3.35
CA LEU A 5 -3.21 -10.17 -3.01
C LEU A 5 -3.93 -10.07 -1.65
N MET A 6 -3.32 -9.47 -0.63
CA MET A 6 -3.98 -9.24 0.66
C MET A 6 -5.22 -8.34 0.53
N LEU A 7 -5.15 -7.32 -0.32
CA LEU A 7 -6.28 -6.41 -0.54
C LEU A 7 -7.41 -7.09 -1.30
N GLU A 8 -7.09 -7.93 -2.30
CA GLU A 8 -8.07 -8.67 -3.11
C GLU A 8 -8.84 -9.72 -2.30
N ILE A 9 -8.16 -10.39 -1.36
CA ILE A 9 -8.78 -11.42 -0.50
C ILE A 9 -9.61 -10.78 0.63
N THR A 10 -9.39 -9.49 0.94
CA THR A 10 -10.04 -8.80 2.04
C THR A 10 -11.28 -8.03 1.58
N SER A 11 -12.38 -8.14 2.35
CA SER A 11 -13.60 -7.35 2.11
C SER A 11 -13.36 -5.84 2.22
N SER A 12 -14.09 -5.04 1.42
CA SER A 12 -13.92 -3.59 1.24
C SER A 12 -13.95 -2.76 2.53
N THR A 13 -14.58 -3.27 3.59
CA THR A 13 -14.70 -2.63 4.89
C THR A 13 -13.41 -2.65 5.73
N HIS A 14 -12.53 -3.63 5.51
CA HIS A 14 -11.29 -3.80 6.27
C HIS A 14 -10.01 -3.57 5.45
N THR A 15 -10.16 -3.25 4.17
CA THR A 15 -9.06 -3.07 3.20
C THR A 15 -8.02 -2.05 3.67
N SER A 16 -8.43 -0.93 4.29
CA SER A 16 -7.48 0.07 4.81
C SER A 16 -6.63 -0.46 5.96
N LEU A 17 -7.22 -1.25 6.87
CA LEU A 17 -6.53 -1.82 8.03
C LEU A 17 -5.54 -2.92 7.59
N VAL A 18 -5.97 -3.78 6.68
CA VAL A 18 -5.14 -4.87 6.14
C VAL A 18 -3.99 -4.31 5.29
N GLY A 19 -4.26 -3.30 4.45
CA GLY A 19 -3.22 -2.62 3.69
C GLY A 19 -2.14 -2.01 4.59
N ASN A 20 -2.54 -1.37 5.69
CA ASN A 20 -1.59 -0.79 6.64
C ASN A 20 -0.84 -1.83 7.48
N THR A 21 -1.41 -3.03 7.68
CA THR A 21 -0.71 -4.13 8.33
C THR A 21 0.52 -4.57 7.52
N ALA A 22 0.43 -4.52 6.19
CA ALA A 22 1.58 -4.81 5.32
C ALA A 22 2.70 -3.75 5.45
N LEU A 23 2.34 -2.48 5.67
CA LEU A 23 3.29 -1.40 5.92
C LEU A 23 3.96 -1.53 7.29
N VAL A 24 3.22 -1.97 8.31
CA VAL A 24 3.82 -2.29 9.62
C VAL A 24 4.76 -3.50 9.51
N ALA A 25 4.45 -4.50 8.69
CA ALA A 25 5.37 -5.61 8.44
C ALA A 25 6.67 -5.14 7.75
N TYR A 26 6.60 -4.11 6.91
CA TYR A 26 7.77 -3.50 6.28
C TYR A 26 8.72 -2.88 7.33
N THR A 27 8.21 -2.14 8.32
CA THR A 27 9.05 -1.53 9.37
C THR A 27 9.68 -2.56 10.30
N ILE A 28 8.98 -3.67 10.55
CA ILE A 28 9.55 -4.82 11.28
C ILE A 28 10.73 -5.41 10.50
N GLY A 29 10.58 -5.55 9.17
CA GLY A 29 11.66 -5.98 8.29
C GLY A 29 12.86 -5.04 8.34
N GLU A 30 12.64 -3.74 8.24
CA GLU A 30 13.67 -2.71 8.37
C GLU A 30 14.43 -2.82 9.71
N ALA A 31 13.70 -2.99 10.82
CA ALA A 31 14.29 -3.14 12.15
C ALA A 31 15.15 -4.40 12.27
N ILE A 32 14.68 -5.55 11.74
CA ILE A 32 15.42 -6.82 11.76
C ILE A 32 16.71 -6.71 10.93
N ILE A 33 16.63 -6.11 9.74
CA ILE A 33 17.80 -5.91 8.87
C ILE A 33 18.80 -4.98 9.55
N THR A 34 18.33 -3.90 10.17
CA THR A 34 19.17 -2.94 10.89
C THR A 34 19.87 -3.57 12.10
N LEU A 35 19.14 -4.39 12.87
CA LEU A 35 19.71 -5.14 13.98
C LEU A 35 20.76 -6.15 13.50
N SER A 36 20.47 -6.86 12.41
CA SER A 36 21.42 -7.79 11.79
C SER A 36 22.68 -7.08 11.30
N ALA A 37 22.53 -5.88 10.72
CA ALA A 37 23.63 -5.05 10.28
C ALA A 37 24.48 -4.57 11.46
N TYR A 38 23.85 -4.17 12.57
CA TYR A 38 24.53 -3.77 13.80
C TYR A 38 25.34 -4.90 14.43
N LEU A 39 24.82 -6.13 14.43
CA LEU A 39 25.52 -7.30 14.99
C LEU A 39 26.69 -7.77 14.11
N THR A 40 26.55 -7.61 12.79
CA THR A 40 27.47 -8.21 11.84
C THR A 40 28.61 -7.28 11.46
N LEU A 41 28.35 -5.96 11.38
CA LEU A 41 29.26 -4.88 11.00
C LEU A 41 30.02 -5.08 9.66
N ASP A 42 29.66 -6.14 8.91
CA ASP A 42 30.28 -6.56 7.66
C ASP A 42 29.18 -6.74 6.60
N TRP A 43 29.31 -6.00 5.50
CA TRP A 43 28.34 -5.98 4.42
C TRP A 43 28.24 -7.33 3.70
N GLN A 44 29.29 -8.15 3.67
CA GLN A 44 29.26 -9.45 3.00
C GLN A 44 28.41 -10.45 3.78
N LYS A 45 28.64 -10.53 5.09
CA LYS A 45 27.86 -11.39 5.98
C LYS A 45 26.39 -10.92 6.04
N LEU A 46 26.13 -9.60 6.03
CA LEU A 46 24.78 -9.07 5.94
C LEU A 46 24.05 -9.49 4.66
N LYS A 47 24.75 -9.52 3.51
CA LYS A 47 24.18 -10.04 2.25
C LYS A 47 23.79 -11.51 2.40
N TRP A 48 24.65 -12.34 2.98
CA TRP A 48 24.33 -13.76 3.20
C TRP A 48 23.14 -13.96 4.13
N VAL A 49 23.05 -13.20 5.23
CA VAL A 49 21.88 -13.24 6.13
C VAL A 49 20.59 -12.89 5.39
N ASN A 50 20.61 -11.84 4.56
CA ASN A 50 19.45 -11.46 3.74
C ASN A 50 19.08 -12.53 2.71
N VAL A 51 20.06 -13.17 2.06
CA VAL A 51 19.81 -14.27 1.12
C VAL A 51 19.18 -15.46 1.83
N VAL A 52 19.65 -15.82 3.03
CA VAL A 52 19.06 -16.89 3.83
C VAL A 52 17.64 -16.53 4.26
N PHE A 53 17.40 -15.27 4.67
CA PHE A 53 16.07 -14.80 5.03
C PHE A 53 15.09 -14.90 3.86
N ILE A 54 15.44 -14.36 2.70
CA ILE A 54 14.61 -14.46 1.48
C ILE A 54 14.44 -15.92 1.07
N GLY A 55 15.50 -16.72 1.12
CA GLY A 55 15.48 -18.15 0.82
C GLY A 55 14.52 -18.93 1.71
N SER A 56 14.40 -18.55 2.99
CA SER A 56 13.45 -19.16 3.94
C SER A 56 12.00 -18.84 3.62
N VAL A 57 11.73 -17.72 2.93
CA VAL A 57 10.38 -17.28 2.54
C VAL A 57 9.93 -17.94 1.24
N LEU A 58 10.86 -18.37 0.37
CA LEU A 58 10.51 -18.99 -0.93
C LEU A 58 9.59 -20.22 -0.82
N PRO A 59 9.80 -21.18 0.11
CA PRO A 59 8.86 -22.30 0.29
C PRO A 59 7.43 -21.84 0.62
N TYR A 60 7.27 -20.72 1.33
CA TYR A 60 5.95 -20.19 1.66
C TYR A 60 5.19 -19.69 0.44
N LEU A 61 5.89 -19.24 -0.61
CA LEU A 61 5.24 -18.83 -1.87
C LEU A 61 4.59 -20.02 -2.58
N TYR A 62 5.12 -21.24 -2.44
CA TYR A 62 4.50 -22.44 -3.00
C TYR A 62 3.16 -22.78 -2.32
N PHE A 63 3.04 -22.51 -1.02
CA PHE A 63 1.81 -22.72 -0.26
C PHE A 63 0.80 -21.56 -0.38
N MET A 64 1.19 -20.47 -1.04
CA MET A 64 0.34 -19.30 -1.20
C MET A 64 -0.80 -19.61 -2.16
N THR A 65 -2.03 -19.31 -1.75
CA THR A 65 -3.20 -19.48 -2.61
C THR A 65 -3.20 -18.44 -3.73
N GLU A 66 -3.62 -18.85 -4.93
CA GLU A 66 -3.80 -17.93 -6.06
C GLU A 66 -4.91 -16.89 -5.77
N THR A 67 -4.86 -15.74 -6.46
CA THR A 67 -5.86 -14.69 -6.30
C THR A 67 -7.21 -15.08 -6.92
N PRO A 68 -8.34 -14.72 -6.28
CA PRO A 68 -9.68 -15.06 -6.79
C PRO A 68 -9.95 -14.42 -8.16
N LEU A 69 -9.42 -13.23 -8.42
CA LEU A 69 -9.52 -12.57 -9.73
C LEU A 69 -8.73 -13.29 -10.83
N TYR A 70 -7.58 -13.87 -10.49
CA TYR A 70 -6.79 -14.66 -11.44
C TYR A 70 -7.52 -15.94 -11.85
N LEU A 71 -8.08 -16.68 -10.88
CA LEU A 71 -8.87 -17.88 -11.13
C LEU A 71 -10.14 -17.58 -11.95
N TYR A 72 -10.79 -16.46 -11.67
CA TYR A 72 -11.92 -15.97 -12.47
C TYR A 72 -11.51 -15.66 -13.91
N ALA A 73 -10.42 -14.91 -14.12
CA ALA A 73 -9.93 -14.54 -15.45
C ALA A 73 -9.51 -15.75 -16.30
N LYS A 74 -9.06 -16.83 -15.63
CA LYS A 74 -8.72 -18.12 -16.26
C LYS A 74 -9.94 -19.04 -16.44
N GLN A 75 -11.14 -18.60 -16.06
CA GLN A 75 -12.40 -19.34 -16.12
C GLN A 75 -12.40 -20.65 -15.31
N GLN A 76 -11.56 -20.75 -14.28
CA GLN A 76 -11.48 -21.91 -13.39
C GLN A 76 -12.46 -21.77 -12.20
N TYR A 77 -13.77 -21.79 -12.50
CA TYR A 77 -14.81 -21.54 -11.49
C TYR A 77 -14.84 -22.57 -10.34
N THR A 78 -14.45 -23.82 -10.61
CA THR A 78 -14.40 -24.89 -9.58
C THR A 78 -13.31 -24.64 -8.54
N GLU A 79 -12.12 -24.20 -8.97
CA GLU A 79 -11.01 -23.85 -8.07
C GLU A 79 -11.31 -22.55 -7.30
N LEU A 80 -11.96 -21.59 -7.96
CA LEU A 80 -12.43 -20.35 -7.34
C LEU A 80 -13.44 -20.61 -6.21
N GLU A 81 -14.46 -21.44 -6.47
CA GLU A 81 -15.46 -21.81 -5.47
C GLU A 81 -14.80 -22.54 -4.28
N ALA A 82 -13.91 -23.49 -4.55
CA ALA A 82 -13.18 -24.21 -3.52
C ALA A 82 -12.32 -23.28 -2.65
N LEU A 83 -11.68 -22.28 -3.25
CA LEU A 83 -10.87 -21.27 -2.56
C LEU A 83 -11.74 -20.38 -1.66
N LEU A 84 -12.85 -19.85 -2.18
CA LEU A 84 -13.77 -19.00 -1.41
C LEU A 84 -14.45 -19.78 -0.27
N ARG A 85 -14.80 -21.06 -0.50
CA ARG A 85 -15.31 -21.95 0.55
C ARG A 85 -14.29 -22.20 1.66
N ARG A 86 -13.00 -22.37 1.32
CA ARG A 86 -11.91 -22.48 2.31
C ARG A 86 -11.74 -21.20 3.13
N ILE A 87 -11.86 -20.02 2.51
CA ILE A 87 -11.82 -18.74 3.23
C ILE A 87 -13.04 -18.60 4.16
N ALA A 88 -14.24 -18.93 3.67
CA ALA A 88 -15.48 -18.85 4.44
C ALA A 88 -15.47 -19.79 5.65
N THR A 89 -15.00 -21.03 5.48
CA THR A 89 -14.87 -22.01 6.58
C THR A 89 -13.85 -21.56 7.64
N ARG A 90 -12.71 -21.00 7.24
CA ARG A 90 -11.76 -20.37 8.20
C ARG A 90 -12.37 -19.18 8.93
N ASN A 91 -13.20 -18.40 8.25
CA ASN A 91 -13.92 -17.26 8.82
C ASN A 91 -15.21 -17.68 9.59
N LYS A 92 -15.45 -18.98 9.77
CA LYS A 92 -16.62 -19.55 10.47
C LYS A 92 -17.96 -19.07 9.90
N ARG A 93 -18.05 -18.88 8.59
CA ARG A 93 -19.27 -18.50 7.88
C ARG A 93 -20.01 -19.74 7.38
N THR A 94 -21.33 -19.79 7.60
CA THR A 94 -22.21 -20.86 7.09
C THR A 94 -22.35 -20.77 5.57
N GLU A 95 -22.67 -21.89 4.92
CA GLU A 95 -22.83 -21.99 3.45
C GLU A 95 -23.82 -20.97 2.89
N GLU A 96 -24.93 -20.73 3.61
CA GLU A 96 -25.95 -19.74 3.27
C GLU A 96 -25.46 -18.28 3.31
N GLN A 97 -24.39 -17.98 4.07
CA GLN A 97 -23.90 -16.61 4.26
C GLN A 97 -22.86 -16.19 3.22
N TRP A 98 -22.05 -17.12 2.71
CA TRP A 98 -20.97 -16.78 1.76
C TRP A 98 -21.36 -17.05 0.30
N TYR A 99 -22.26 -18.00 0.05
CA TYR A 99 -22.70 -18.35 -1.31
C TYR A 99 -23.34 -17.18 -2.06
N PRO A 100 -24.17 -16.31 -1.43
CA PRO A 100 -24.66 -15.09 -2.08
C PRO A 100 -23.53 -14.12 -2.50
N SER A 101 -22.47 -14.00 -1.69
CA SER A 101 -21.31 -13.16 -2.03
C SER A 101 -20.50 -13.72 -3.20
N TYR A 102 -20.43 -15.04 -3.35
CA TYR A 102 -19.84 -15.69 -4.53
C TYR A 102 -20.66 -15.40 -5.79
N GLN A 103 -21.98 -15.51 -5.72
CA GLN A 103 -22.86 -15.18 -6.84
C GLN A 103 -22.80 -13.70 -7.21
N GLU A 104 -22.72 -12.81 -6.23
CA GLU A 104 -22.53 -11.37 -6.45
C GLU A 104 -21.18 -11.07 -7.11
N PHE A 105 -20.10 -11.72 -6.67
CA PHE A 105 -18.78 -11.61 -7.30
C PHE A 105 -18.84 -12.03 -8.77
N LEU A 106 -19.40 -13.19 -9.08
CA LEU A 106 -19.55 -13.67 -10.45
C LEU A 106 -20.43 -12.74 -11.29
N ARG A 107 -21.52 -12.21 -10.74
CA ARG A 107 -22.43 -11.29 -11.42
C ARG A 107 -21.75 -9.95 -11.75
N ASN A 108 -21.00 -9.38 -10.82
CA ASN A 108 -20.30 -8.11 -11.05
C ASN A 108 -19.24 -8.28 -12.15
N GLN A 109 -18.50 -9.39 -12.12
CA GLN A 109 -17.50 -9.67 -13.14
C GLN A 109 -18.12 -10.03 -14.51
N SER A 110 -19.24 -10.75 -14.56
CA SER A 110 -19.91 -11.09 -15.82
C SER A 110 -20.60 -9.89 -16.47
N ILE A 111 -21.19 -8.99 -15.68
CA ILE A 111 -21.68 -7.68 -16.16
C ILE A 111 -20.52 -6.86 -16.75
N THR A 112 -19.32 -6.98 -16.17
CA THR A 112 -18.10 -6.35 -16.69
C THR A 112 -17.67 -6.93 -18.04
N GLU A 113 -17.78 -8.25 -18.24
CA GLU A 113 -17.47 -8.97 -19.48
C GLU A 113 -18.49 -8.72 -20.61
N ILE A 114 -19.79 -8.68 -20.30
CA ILE A 114 -20.85 -8.41 -21.29
C ILE A 114 -20.73 -7.01 -21.85
N ASN A 115 -20.35 -6.03 -21.02
CA ASN A 115 -20.02 -4.71 -21.54
C ASN A 115 -18.72 -4.72 -22.38
N ASN A 116 -17.86 -5.75 -22.23
CA ASN A 116 -16.48 -5.93 -22.78
C ASN A 116 -16.38 -6.77 -24.05
N GLU A 117 -17.45 -6.99 -24.81
CA GLU A 117 -17.42 -7.84 -26.03
C GLU A 117 -16.38 -7.41 -27.10
N THR A 118 -15.72 -6.27 -26.95
CA THR A 118 -14.45 -6.03 -27.64
C THR A 118 -13.29 -6.41 -26.72
N LYS A 119 -12.54 -7.47 -27.06
CA LYS A 119 -11.21 -7.75 -26.46
C LYS A 119 -10.28 -6.58 -26.77
N VAL A 120 -10.34 -5.52 -25.98
CA VAL A 120 -9.55 -4.31 -26.19
C VAL A 120 -8.11 -4.63 -25.75
N SER A 121 -7.17 -4.58 -26.70
CA SER A 121 -5.75 -4.77 -26.43
C SER A 121 -5.28 -3.83 -25.32
N PHE A 122 -4.33 -4.25 -24.46
CA PHE A 122 -3.75 -3.41 -23.39
C PHE A 122 -3.37 -2.01 -23.90
N PHE A 123 -2.83 -1.93 -25.13
CA PHE A 123 -2.50 -0.68 -25.81
C PHE A 123 -3.70 0.22 -26.09
N GLN A 124 -4.86 -0.34 -26.43
CA GLN A 124 -6.09 0.43 -26.64
C GLN A 124 -6.71 0.87 -25.31
N GLN A 125 -6.57 0.08 -24.23
CA GLN A 125 -7.02 0.50 -22.89
C GLN A 125 -6.18 1.67 -22.36
N VAL A 126 -4.85 1.58 -22.50
CA VAL A 126 -3.94 2.69 -22.18
C VAL A 126 -4.29 3.92 -23.04
N ARG A 127 -4.52 3.74 -24.34
CA ARG A 127 -4.93 4.82 -25.25
C ARG A 127 -6.27 5.46 -24.84
N GLN A 128 -7.27 4.68 -24.45
CA GLN A 128 -8.56 5.20 -23.95
C GLN A 128 -8.41 5.94 -22.62
N LEU A 129 -7.53 5.47 -21.73
CA LEU A 129 -7.19 6.16 -20.49
C LEU A 129 -6.57 7.53 -20.77
N PHE A 130 -5.71 7.63 -21.80
CA PHE A 130 -5.12 8.88 -22.28
C PHE A 130 -6.09 9.79 -23.06
N LEU A 131 -7.17 9.25 -23.64
CA LEU A 131 -8.16 10.06 -24.37
C LEU A 131 -9.08 10.86 -23.43
N HIS A 132 -9.40 10.33 -22.24
CA HIS A 132 -10.21 11.04 -21.25
C HIS A 132 -9.38 12.04 -20.44
N ARG A 133 -9.25 13.26 -20.96
CA ARG A 133 -8.56 14.40 -20.31
C ARG A 133 -8.79 14.55 -18.79
N PRO A 134 -10.02 14.50 -18.24
CA PRO A 134 -10.22 14.66 -16.80
C PRO A 134 -9.68 13.46 -15.98
N THR A 135 -9.64 12.27 -16.54
CA THR A 135 -9.07 11.08 -15.89
C THR A 135 -7.55 11.16 -15.89
N VAL A 136 -6.94 11.51 -17.02
CA VAL A 136 -5.48 11.71 -17.13
C VAL A 136 -4.99 12.75 -16.14
N ILE A 137 -5.66 13.90 -16.03
CA ILE A 137 -5.27 14.95 -15.10
C ILE A 137 -5.31 14.44 -13.65
N LYS A 138 -6.36 13.71 -13.25
CA LYS A 138 -6.45 13.11 -11.91
C LYS A 138 -5.37 12.05 -11.68
N VAL A 139 -5.06 11.25 -12.71
CA VAL A 139 -3.98 10.26 -12.67
C VAL A 139 -2.65 10.94 -12.41
N LEU A 140 -2.31 11.94 -13.22
CA LEU A 140 -1.05 12.69 -13.12
C LEU A 140 -0.93 13.42 -11.79
N ILE A 141 -2.00 14.06 -11.31
CA ILE A 141 -1.97 14.73 -10.00
C ILE A 141 -1.71 13.72 -8.89
N THR A 142 -2.39 12.58 -8.90
CA THR A 142 -2.22 11.57 -7.85
C THR A 142 -0.82 10.94 -7.90
N ASP A 143 -0.30 10.70 -9.11
CA ASP A 143 1.02 10.15 -9.33
C ASP A 143 2.12 11.13 -8.89
N LEU A 144 1.98 12.41 -9.26
CA LEU A 144 2.88 13.48 -8.83
C LEU A 144 2.88 13.65 -7.30
N LEU A 145 1.70 13.56 -6.66
CA LEU A 145 1.59 13.58 -5.20
C LEU A 145 2.28 12.37 -4.58
N GLY A 146 2.06 11.17 -5.11
CA GLY A 146 2.73 9.95 -4.65
C GLY A 146 4.26 10.04 -4.80
N PHE A 147 4.73 10.49 -5.97
CA PHE A 147 6.14 10.74 -6.25
C PHE A 147 6.76 11.72 -5.25
N THR A 148 6.07 12.83 -4.97
CA THR A 148 6.53 13.84 -4.00
C THR A 148 6.59 13.25 -2.59
N THR A 149 5.60 12.46 -2.19
CA THR A 149 5.60 11.75 -0.90
C THR A 149 6.81 10.82 -0.77
N TYR A 150 7.13 10.02 -1.80
CA TYR A 150 8.29 9.14 -1.76
C TYR A 150 9.62 9.91 -1.79
N LEU A 151 9.72 11.01 -2.54
CA LEU A 151 10.90 11.87 -2.52
C LEU A 151 11.18 12.42 -1.11
N LEU A 152 10.17 12.97 -0.45
CA LEU A 152 10.28 13.48 0.92
C LEU A 152 10.65 12.38 1.92
N TYR A 153 10.10 11.18 1.74
CA TYR A 153 10.46 10.01 2.56
C TYR A 153 11.94 9.67 2.44
N TYR A 154 12.48 9.62 1.22
CA TYR A 154 13.90 9.36 1.00
C TYR A 154 14.77 10.49 1.52
N GLU A 155 14.38 11.75 1.32
CA GLU A 155 15.10 12.91 1.85
C GLU A 155 15.29 12.82 3.37
N ILE A 156 14.20 12.57 4.11
CA ILE A 156 14.24 12.42 5.57
C ILE A 156 15.07 11.20 5.95
N SER A 157 14.95 10.08 5.22
CA SER A 157 15.66 8.84 5.52
C SER A 157 17.18 8.93 5.28
N TYR A 158 17.63 9.63 4.24
CA TYR A 158 19.05 9.88 4.00
C TYR A 158 19.61 10.98 4.91
N GLY A 159 18.77 11.93 5.34
CA GLY A 159 19.17 13.00 6.26
C GLY A 159 19.70 12.51 7.63
N PHE A 160 19.42 11.26 8.02
CA PHE A 160 19.93 10.68 9.26
C PHE A 160 21.44 10.47 9.27
N GLU A 161 22.11 10.32 8.12
CA GLU A 161 23.57 10.12 8.06
C GLU A 161 24.36 11.37 8.51
N VAL A 162 23.73 12.55 8.44
CA VAL A 162 24.37 13.84 8.79
C VAL A 162 24.26 14.13 10.29
N MET A 163 23.36 13.45 11.01
CA MET A 163 23.19 13.62 12.44
C MET A 163 24.20 12.73 13.17
N ASN A 164 24.95 13.31 14.12
CA ASN A 164 26.09 12.72 14.84
C ASN A 164 25.70 11.55 15.81
N ILE A 165 24.69 10.77 15.44
CA ILE A 165 24.19 9.56 16.11
C ILE A 165 24.60 8.36 15.26
N SER A 166 24.83 7.21 15.87
CA SER A 166 25.11 5.99 15.11
C SER A 166 23.96 5.72 14.11
N PRO A 167 24.24 5.46 12.82
CA PRO A 167 23.22 5.32 11.78
C PRO A 167 22.22 4.19 12.10
N TYR A 168 22.68 3.11 12.74
CA TYR A 168 21.84 1.99 13.18
C TYR A 168 20.74 2.39 14.18
N LEU A 169 21.07 3.24 15.18
CA LEU A 169 20.08 3.73 16.14
C LEU A 169 19.07 4.67 15.48
N GLY A 170 19.52 5.53 14.56
CA GLY A 170 18.64 6.43 13.82
C GLY A 170 17.59 5.68 13.00
N ILE A 171 18.02 4.63 12.29
CA ILE A 171 17.15 3.76 11.50
C ILE A 171 16.19 2.98 12.40
N LEU A 172 16.67 2.42 13.52
CA LEU A 172 15.82 1.63 14.44
C LEU A 172 14.74 2.50 15.12
N ILE A 173 15.09 3.70 15.58
CA ILE A 173 14.12 4.67 16.09
C ILE A 173 13.16 5.08 14.97
N GLY A 174 13.70 5.30 13.77
CA GLY A 174 12.92 5.60 12.57
C GLY A 174 11.86 4.54 12.30
N ALA A 175 12.22 3.25 12.26
CA ALA A 175 11.31 2.14 12.01
C ALA A 175 10.15 2.08 13.02
N VAL A 176 10.42 2.35 14.31
CA VAL A 176 9.38 2.42 15.35
C VAL A 176 8.45 3.60 15.08
N VAL A 177 9.00 4.75 14.74
CA VAL A 177 8.24 5.97 14.44
C VAL A 177 7.40 5.81 13.16
N GLU A 178 7.92 5.14 12.14
CA GLU A 178 7.17 4.78 10.92
C GLU A 178 5.99 3.87 11.25
N ALA A 179 6.22 2.84 12.08
CA ALA A 179 5.16 1.91 12.49
C ALA A 179 4.01 2.65 13.19
N ILE A 180 4.34 3.59 14.09
CA ILE A 180 3.37 4.45 14.76
C ILE A 180 2.64 5.33 13.73
N GLY A 181 3.37 5.92 12.78
CA GLY A 181 2.81 6.75 11.70
C GLY A 181 1.81 5.99 10.81
N TYR A 182 2.09 4.73 10.47
CA TYR A 182 1.18 3.89 9.70
C TYR A 182 -0.10 3.56 10.49
N ILE A 183 0.02 3.29 11.79
CA ILE A 183 -1.14 3.00 12.65
C ILE A 183 -2.00 4.26 12.83
N THR A 184 -1.39 5.41 13.12
CA THR A 184 -2.14 6.66 13.31
C THR A 184 -2.78 7.13 12.01
N GLY A 185 -2.08 7.00 10.88
CA GLY A 185 -2.63 7.26 9.54
C GLY A 185 -3.86 6.39 9.26
N SER A 186 -3.78 5.09 9.60
CA SER A 186 -4.92 4.17 9.50
C SER A 186 -6.13 4.62 10.31
N PHE A 187 -5.89 5.05 11.55
CA PHE A 187 -6.96 5.52 12.43
C PHE A 187 -7.59 6.81 11.92
N LEU A 188 -6.75 7.77 11.50
CA LEU A 188 -7.18 9.07 10.98
C LEU A 188 -8.03 8.94 9.72
N ILE A 189 -7.74 7.98 8.84
CA ILE A 189 -8.56 7.68 7.66
C ILE A 189 -10.01 7.32 8.04
N VAL A 190 -10.21 6.64 9.17
CA VAL A 190 -11.53 6.19 9.65
C VAL A 190 -12.29 7.33 10.36
N THR A 191 -11.58 8.34 10.87
CA THR A 191 -12.20 9.51 11.51
C THR A 191 -12.89 10.45 10.51
N ARG A 192 -13.65 11.43 11.02
CA ARG A 192 -14.41 12.42 10.22
C ARG A 192 -13.57 13.30 9.30
N LEU A 193 -12.24 13.29 9.42
CA LEU A 193 -11.33 14.02 8.54
C LEU A 193 -11.33 13.46 7.10
N GLY A 194 -11.68 12.17 6.95
CA GLY A 194 -11.67 11.47 5.69
C GLY A 194 -10.29 11.38 5.04
N ARG A 195 -10.20 10.63 3.93
CA ARG A 195 -8.91 10.31 3.28
C ARG A 195 -8.15 11.54 2.77
N LYS A 196 -8.84 12.51 2.16
CA LYS A 196 -8.21 13.72 1.61
C LYS A 196 -7.68 14.65 2.70
N GLY A 197 -8.47 14.83 3.77
CA GLY A 197 -8.09 15.68 4.89
C GLY A 197 -6.86 15.15 5.61
N THR A 198 -6.83 13.84 5.90
CA THR A 198 -5.66 13.20 6.51
C THR A 198 -4.41 13.34 5.67
N PHE A 199 -4.49 13.14 4.35
CA PHE A 199 -3.34 13.30 3.46
C PHE A 199 -2.80 14.74 3.48
N MET A 200 -3.67 15.74 3.36
CA MET A 200 -3.27 17.14 3.38
C MET A 200 -2.60 17.52 4.70
N ILE A 201 -3.17 17.12 5.84
CA ILE A 201 -2.61 17.43 7.16
C ILE A 201 -1.24 16.79 7.34
N MET A 202 -1.07 15.52 6.95
CA MET A 202 0.20 14.82 7.10
C MET A 202 1.29 15.37 6.16
N MET A 203 0.93 15.72 4.94
CA MET A 203 1.86 16.34 3.99
C MET A 203 2.27 17.75 4.42
N THR A 204 1.34 18.59 4.89
CA THR A 204 1.68 19.92 5.39
C THR A 204 2.55 19.83 6.63
N LEU A 205 2.25 18.91 7.55
CA LEU A 205 3.07 18.66 8.73
C LEU A 205 4.49 18.23 8.34
N THR A 206 4.62 17.33 7.37
CA THR A 206 5.94 16.90 6.85
C THR A 206 6.71 18.08 6.26
N ALA A 207 6.07 18.88 5.39
CA ALA A 207 6.71 20.03 4.76
C ALA A 207 7.20 21.05 5.80
N VAL A 208 6.39 21.33 6.83
CA VAL A 208 6.78 22.22 7.93
C VAL A 208 7.99 21.65 8.68
N CYS A 209 8.02 20.36 8.97
CA CYS A 209 9.17 19.72 9.65
C CYS A 209 10.44 19.85 8.82
N VAL A 210 10.39 19.51 7.52
CA VAL A 210 11.54 19.58 6.62
C VAL A 210 12.10 21.01 6.51
N LEU A 211 11.23 22.02 6.43
CA LEU A 211 11.65 23.43 6.41
C LEU A 211 12.31 23.89 7.72
N ILE A 212 11.92 23.31 8.86
CA ILE A 212 12.44 23.67 10.19
C ILE A 212 13.82 23.02 10.47
N ILE A 213 14.08 21.81 9.95
CA ILE A 213 15.34 21.06 10.15
C ILE A 213 16.61 21.92 9.97
N PRO A 214 16.81 22.69 8.87
CA PRO A 214 18.03 23.47 8.70
C PRO A 214 18.21 24.56 9.76
N PHE A 215 17.13 25.19 10.23
CA PHE A 215 17.21 26.21 11.29
C PHE A 215 17.53 25.59 12.65
N VAL A 216 16.95 24.44 12.97
CA VAL A 216 17.17 23.73 14.24
C VAL A 216 18.54 23.06 14.29
N SER A 217 19.10 22.67 13.14
CA SER A 217 20.46 22.09 13.05
C SER A 217 21.54 22.96 13.70
N GLN A 218 21.34 24.28 13.72
CA GLN A 218 22.28 25.24 14.32
C GLN A 218 22.20 25.32 15.85
N HIS A 219 21.09 24.86 16.45
CA HIS A 219 20.77 25.06 17.86
C HIS A 219 21.00 23.80 18.72
N GLY A 220 21.05 22.61 18.10
CA GLY A 220 21.45 21.38 18.80
C GLY A 220 21.01 20.08 18.11
N ALA A 221 21.89 19.07 18.13
CA ALA A 221 21.69 17.80 17.43
C ALA A 221 20.43 17.03 17.89
N LEU A 222 20.12 17.04 19.19
CA LEU A 222 18.94 16.34 19.72
C LEU A 222 17.64 16.93 19.18
N ALA A 223 17.54 18.27 19.12
CA ALA A 223 16.35 18.94 18.60
C ALA A 223 16.15 18.63 17.11
N THR A 224 17.24 18.57 16.33
CA THR A 224 17.18 18.16 14.92
C THR A 224 16.65 16.75 14.76
N VAL A 225 17.10 15.82 15.60
CA VAL A 225 16.64 14.41 15.56
C VAL A 225 15.16 14.31 15.91
N PHE A 226 14.69 15.04 16.91
CA PHE A 226 13.26 15.07 17.25
C PHE A 226 12.40 15.60 16.08
N VAL A 227 12.81 16.70 15.46
CA VAL A 227 12.08 17.28 14.31
C VAL A 227 12.13 16.35 13.10
N ALA A 228 13.27 15.73 12.83
CA ALA A 228 13.44 14.77 11.73
C ALA A 228 12.56 13.52 11.93
N GLN A 229 12.54 12.95 13.14
CA GLN A 229 11.68 11.81 13.45
C GLN A 229 10.20 12.18 13.42
N PHE A 230 9.84 13.38 13.86
CA PHE A 230 8.46 13.87 13.75
C PHE A 230 8.03 14.07 12.29
N GLY A 231 8.94 14.53 11.42
CA GLY A 231 8.75 14.53 9.97
C GLY A 231 8.57 13.11 9.42
N LYS A 232 9.39 12.15 9.89
CA LYS A 232 9.30 10.72 9.51
C LYS A 232 7.97 10.09 9.92
N TYR A 233 7.44 10.45 11.08
CA TYR A 233 6.08 10.10 11.52
C TYR A 233 5.01 10.63 10.55
N ALA A 234 5.07 11.92 10.23
CA ALA A 234 4.08 12.59 9.38
C ALA A 234 4.07 12.01 7.95
N ILE A 235 5.25 11.79 7.36
CA ILE A 235 5.35 11.24 6.00
C ILE A 235 4.88 9.78 5.95
N SER A 236 5.13 8.99 6.99
CA SER A 236 4.62 7.62 7.11
C SER A 236 3.08 7.61 7.14
N GLY A 237 2.48 8.52 7.88
CA GLY A 237 1.04 8.76 7.84
C GLY A 237 0.53 9.07 6.43
N ALA A 238 1.22 9.96 5.68
CA ALA A 238 0.86 10.29 4.30
C ALA A 238 1.02 9.08 3.34
N ILE A 239 2.06 8.26 3.51
CA ILE A 239 2.27 7.03 2.73
C ILE A 239 1.12 6.05 2.98
N SER A 240 0.70 5.83 4.22
CA SER A 240 -0.42 4.93 4.54
C SER A 240 -1.72 5.33 3.83
N VAL A 241 -1.96 6.64 3.68
CA VAL A 241 -3.12 7.17 2.97
C VAL A 241 -2.93 6.99 1.46
N SER A 242 -1.74 7.30 0.95
CA SER A 242 -1.39 7.19 -0.47
C SER A 242 -1.49 5.76 -1.00
N THR A 243 -1.03 4.77 -0.23
CA THR A 243 -1.11 3.34 -0.60
C THR A 243 -2.56 2.87 -0.62
N VAL A 244 -3.41 3.33 0.30
CA VAL A 244 -4.86 3.06 0.27
C VAL A 244 -5.52 3.75 -0.93
N TYR A 245 -5.07 4.93 -1.33
CA TYR A 245 -5.52 5.58 -2.58
C TYR A 245 -5.11 4.80 -3.83
N GLY A 246 -3.87 4.31 -3.89
CA GLY A 246 -3.39 3.47 -4.97
C GLY A 246 -4.16 2.15 -5.06
N ALA A 247 -4.30 1.46 -3.93
CA ALA A 247 -5.06 0.21 -3.81
C ALA A 247 -6.54 0.36 -4.16
N ALA A 248 -7.21 1.36 -3.58
CA ALA A 248 -8.60 1.65 -3.89
C ALA A 248 -8.78 2.05 -5.36
N ARG A 249 -7.74 2.61 -5.99
CA ARG A 249 -7.76 2.97 -7.41
C ARG A 249 -7.42 1.81 -8.32
N GLU A 250 -6.61 0.84 -7.94
CA GLU A 250 -6.42 -0.42 -8.68
C GLU A 250 -7.71 -1.25 -8.66
N VAL A 251 -8.31 -1.40 -7.47
CA VAL A 251 -9.63 -2.02 -7.29
C VAL A 251 -10.71 -1.20 -8.00
N ALA A 252 -10.66 0.14 -7.93
CA ALA A 252 -11.57 0.97 -8.68
C ALA A 252 -11.20 1.09 -10.16
N THR A 253 -10.03 0.76 -10.69
CA THR A 253 -9.82 0.65 -12.15
C THR A 253 -10.34 -0.69 -12.64
N ALA A 254 -10.25 -1.73 -11.80
CA ALA A 254 -11.03 -2.94 -12.00
C ALA A 254 -12.54 -2.63 -11.98
N GLY A 255 -13.02 -1.74 -11.10
CA GLY A 255 -14.43 -1.29 -11.02
C GLY A 255 -14.84 -0.05 -11.87
N ILE A 256 -13.92 0.73 -12.42
CA ILE A 256 -14.18 1.91 -13.28
C ILE A 256 -14.27 1.44 -14.73
N ASN A 257 -13.67 0.30 -15.06
CA ASN A 257 -14.15 -0.52 -16.16
C ASN A 257 -15.66 -0.83 -16.03
N GLU A 258 -16.26 -0.80 -14.82
CA GLU A 258 -17.71 -0.96 -14.61
C GLU A 258 -18.47 0.37 -14.73
N THR A 259 -17.97 1.49 -14.21
CA THR A 259 -18.71 2.78 -14.16
C THR A 259 -18.51 3.73 -15.33
N LEU A 260 -17.35 3.74 -16.00
CA LEU A 260 -17.20 4.51 -17.26
C LEU A 260 -17.97 3.88 -18.43
N ARG A 261 -18.53 2.67 -18.24
CA ARG A 261 -19.43 2.03 -19.20
C ARG A 261 -20.90 2.24 -18.96
N SER A 262 -21.32 2.38 -17.71
CA SER A 262 -22.72 2.70 -17.39
C SER A 262 -23.06 4.17 -17.67
N GLY A 263 -22.06 5.05 -17.83
CA GLY A 263 -22.26 6.48 -18.11
C GLY A 263 -22.45 6.87 -19.59
N THR A 264 -22.24 5.94 -20.53
CA THR A 264 -22.41 6.19 -21.98
C THR A 264 -23.78 5.79 -22.54
N TYR A 265 -24.75 5.42 -21.69
CA TYR A 265 -26.11 5.02 -22.10
C TYR A 265 -27.20 5.77 -21.34
N GLN A 266 -27.14 7.11 -21.27
CA GLN A 266 -28.29 7.94 -20.90
C GLN A 266 -28.52 9.17 -21.80
N GLN A 267 -28.19 9.09 -23.09
CA GLN A 267 -28.79 9.95 -24.11
C GLN A 267 -29.20 9.13 -25.33
#